data_AF-A0A7L2DFR1-F1
#
_entry.id   AF-A0A7L2DFR1-F1
#
_cell.length_a   1.000
_cell.length_b   1.000
_cell.length_c   1.000
_cell.angle_alpha   90.00
_cell.angle_beta   90.00
_cell.angle_gamma   90.00
#
_symmetry.space_group_name_H-M   'P 1'
#
loop_
_entity.id
_entity.type
_entity.pdbx_description
1 polymer ?
#
loop_
_entity_poly.entity_id
_entity_poly.type
_entity_poly.pdbx_seq_one_letter_code
_entity_poly.pdbx_strand_id
1 'polypeptide(L)'
;MEPVPVLLLLGSLWGCSGRPANRLVVTPQEPVVPFGGSTDLNCSLACAGGKVEWRGLDIALGTISYFSTYSILHIRHATVAMEGTQICWGRCQGQDYQKTVQLKVYAFPDTLRLEATPQILRPGYPAKLKCSATRLYPITGVNLIWYRGHQVVNTDFDAHDADEELYNIVSTLSVDGTEVVEGVEFRCKVTLQVGQETFTQVASLVAKTEAVTKQPETEVTSTESPSTARPVATTTLPPGPSVPTGDPTTAQEPNTGTTLDLAAVTNLTSTKPSVPQDLIAGSPTARVATTTLPGSATAGTVPSAGTIPACSLQIWSLPPTGTRGRALRIECHAQCTGNATVGWLRTPAALSQYREETAGSSSALRLDRAQPWHQGHYQCVLLGHRSHTASLEVMVVEDSFSSGPAIAMGTAGSLLGLIVTAAVSRRLWKRFRS
;
A
#
# COMPACT_ATOMS: atom_id res chain seq x y z
N MET A 1 -4.77 -89.95 -3.49
CA MET A 1 -5.68 -88.78 -3.51
C MET A 1 -5.12 -87.80 -2.50
N GLU A 2 -4.24 -86.91 -2.97
CA GLU A 2 -3.44 -86.04 -2.09
C GLU A 2 -4.13 -84.69 -1.83
N PRO A 3 -3.99 -84.12 -0.62
CA PRO A 3 -4.46 -82.77 -0.33
C PRO A 3 -3.45 -81.71 -0.80
N VAL A 4 -3.97 -80.66 -1.45
CA VAL A 4 -3.20 -79.53 -2.00
C VAL A 4 -2.63 -78.66 -0.86
N PRO A 5 -1.37 -78.17 -0.95
CA PRO A 5 -0.79 -77.31 0.07
C PRO A 5 -1.32 -75.86 -0.01
N VAL A 6 -1.65 -75.28 1.14
CA VAL A 6 -2.05 -73.87 1.26
C VAL A 6 -0.81 -72.98 1.26
N LEU A 7 -0.66 -72.15 0.22
CA LEU A 7 0.41 -71.13 0.18
C LEU A 7 0.05 -69.95 1.09
N LEU A 8 0.77 -69.81 2.21
CA LEU A 8 0.72 -68.60 3.04
C LEU A 8 1.53 -67.48 2.37
N LEU A 9 0.82 -66.56 1.71
CA LEU A 9 1.40 -65.31 1.20
C LEU A 9 1.74 -64.39 2.38
N LEU A 10 3.00 -64.40 2.79
CA LEU A 10 3.59 -63.38 3.66
C LEU A 10 3.63 -62.04 2.91
N GLY A 11 2.56 -61.26 3.07
CA GLY A 11 2.49 -59.89 2.55
C GLY A 11 3.57 -59.01 3.17
N SER A 12 4.57 -58.64 2.37
CA SER A 12 5.62 -57.72 2.75
C SER A 12 5.05 -56.31 2.95
N LEU A 13 4.67 -56.01 4.19
CA LEU A 13 4.47 -54.64 4.67
C LEU A 13 5.82 -53.91 4.71
N TRP A 14 6.37 -53.61 3.54
CA TRP A 14 7.25 -52.45 3.38
C TRP A 14 6.38 -51.20 3.60
N GLY A 15 6.20 -50.87 4.87
CA GLY A 15 5.73 -49.55 5.25
C GLY A 15 6.68 -48.54 4.63
N CYS A 16 6.13 -47.65 3.81
CA CYS A 16 6.84 -46.47 3.34
C CYS A 16 7.19 -45.62 4.55
N SER A 17 8.36 -45.87 5.15
CA SER A 17 9.01 -44.98 6.09
C SER A 17 9.46 -43.76 5.30
N GLY A 18 8.48 -42.88 5.02
CA GLY A 18 8.67 -41.56 4.45
C GLY A 18 9.55 -40.76 5.41
N ARG A 19 10.86 -40.93 5.27
CA ARG A 19 11.88 -40.22 6.02
C ARG A 19 11.54 -38.73 5.88
N PRO A 20 11.39 -37.97 6.98
CA PRO A 20 11.03 -36.57 6.88
C PRO A 20 12.03 -35.89 5.97
N ALA A 21 11.58 -35.41 4.82
CA ALA A 21 12.44 -34.75 3.87
C ALA A 21 12.92 -33.46 4.54
N ASN A 22 14.22 -33.36 4.83
CA ASN A 22 14.82 -32.17 5.44
C ASN A 22 14.58 -30.99 4.49
N ARG A 23 13.52 -30.22 4.74
CA ARG A 23 13.02 -29.21 3.82
C ARG A 23 13.54 -27.85 4.27
N LEU A 24 14.33 -27.21 3.40
CA LEU A 24 14.64 -25.80 3.52
C LEU A 24 13.41 -24.99 3.07
N VAL A 25 12.99 -24.05 3.91
CA VAL A 25 11.82 -23.19 3.70
C VAL A 25 12.21 -21.75 3.98
N VAL A 26 11.84 -20.83 3.09
CA VAL A 26 11.94 -19.39 3.32
C VAL A 26 10.53 -18.83 3.50
N THR A 27 10.39 -17.91 4.45
CA THR A 27 9.13 -17.23 4.79
C THR A 27 9.36 -15.73 4.98
N PRO A 28 8.54 -14.84 4.40
CA PRO A 28 7.50 -15.14 3.39
C PRO A 28 8.11 -15.67 2.07
N GLN A 29 7.30 -16.31 1.23
CA GLN A 29 7.75 -16.83 -0.08
C GLN A 29 7.87 -15.72 -1.13
N GLU A 30 7.01 -14.70 -1.04
CA GLU A 30 7.03 -13.50 -1.86
C GLU A 30 7.16 -12.27 -0.92
N PRO A 31 8.38 -11.93 -0.48
CA PRO A 31 8.61 -10.76 0.35
C PRO A 31 8.40 -9.47 -0.44
N VAL A 32 7.34 -8.75 -0.13
CA VAL A 32 7.04 -7.39 -0.62
C VAL A 32 7.17 -6.42 0.57
N VAL A 33 7.90 -5.31 0.41
CA VAL A 33 8.16 -4.33 1.49
C VAL A 33 8.03 -2.90 0.98
N PRO A 34 7.39 -1.97 1.72
CA PRO A 34 7.36 -0.56 1.33
C PRO A 34 8.76 0.08 1.43
N PHE A 35 9.03 1.05 0.58
CA PHE A 35 10.22 1.90 0.62
C PHE A 35 10.34 2.61 1.98
N GLY A 36 11.53 2.64 2.55
CA GLY A 36 11.80 3.08 3.93
C GLY A 36 11.31 2.11 5.01
N GLY A 37 10.55 1.07 4.64
CA GLY A 37 9.99 0.06 5.52
C GLY A 37 11.00 -0.97 6.02
N SER A 38 10.49 -2.00 6.70
CA SER A 38 11.30 -3.08 7.27
C SER A 38 10.56 -4.41 7.16
N THR A 39 11.30 -5.49 6.95
CA THR A 39 10.76 -6.86 6.91
C THR A 39 11.82 -7.86 7.38
N ASP A 40 11.38 -9.05 7.81
CA ASP A 40 12.25 -10.13 8.28
C ASP A 40 11.99 -11.38 7.44
N LEU A 41 13.02 -11.93 6.82
CA LEU A 41 12.95 -13.17 6.06
C LEU A 41 13.51 -14.29 6.95
N ASN A 42 12.65 -15.22 7.37
CA ASN A 42 13.08 -16.41 8.10
C ASN A 42 13.34 -17.55 7.12
N CYS A 43 14.57 -18.05 7.09
CA CYS A 43 14.89 -19.32 6.48
C CYS A 43 15.07 -20.41 7.53
N SER A 44 14.26 -21.47 7.45
CA SER A 44 14.24 -22.59 8.38
C SER A 44 14.57 -23.91 7.67
N LEU A 45 15.36 -24.76 8.31
CA LEU A 45 15.70 -26.11 7.86
C LEU A 45 15.27 -27.13 8.92
N ALA A 46 14.34 -28.00 8.57
CA ALA A 46 13.86 -29.08 9.45
C ALA A 46 14.90 -30.21 9.57
N CYS A 47 16.02 -29.95 10.25
CA CYS A 47 17.10 -30.92 10.49
C CYS A 47 17.83 -30.66 11.82
N ALA A 48 17.90 -31.68 12.68
CA ALA A 48 18.68 -31.62 13.92
C ALA A 48 20.18 -31.51 13.61
N GLY A 49 20.84 -30.47 14.15
CA GLY A 49 22.25 -30.18 13.88
C GLY A 49 22.54 -29.68 12.46
N GLY A 50 21.51 -29.29 11.70
CA GLY A 50 21.69 -28.60 10.42
C GLY A 50 22.32 -27.21 10.60
N LYS A 51 22.73 -26.60 9.49
CA LYS A 51 23.16 -25.19 9.44
C LYS A 51 22.39 -24.46 8.34
N VAL A 52 22.13 -23.17 8.54
CA VAL A 52 21.42 -22.30 7.60
C VAL A 52 22.17 -20.98 7.48
N GLU A 53 22.39 -20.52 6.24
CA GLU A 53 23.15 -19.33 5.89
C GLU A 53 22.44 -18.58 4.76
N TRP A 54 22.45 -17.25 4.83
CA TRP A 54 22.02 -16.39 3.72
C TRP A 54 23.20 -16.05 2.81
N ARG A 55 22.95 -16.01 1.50
CA ARG A 55 23.90 -15.73 0.41
C ARG A 55 23.18 -14.94 -0.70
N GLY A 56 23.94 -14.23 -1.53
CA GLY A 56 23.44 -13.28 -2.53
C GLY A 56 24.44 -12.14 -2.63
N LEU A 57 24.64 -11.52 -3.80
CA LEU A 57 25.80 -10.63 -3.99
C LEU A 57 25.68 -9.26 -3.28
N ASP A 58 24.47 -8.85 -2.90
CA ASP A 58 24.20 -7.53 -2.30
C ASP A 58 24.01 -7.63 -0.79
N ILE A 59 25.01 -8.16 -0.06
CA ILE A 59 24.95 -8.35 1.41
C ILE A 59 24.99 -7.00 2.20
N ALA A 60 25.01 -5.86 1.51
CA ALA A 60 25.05 -4.52 2.10
C ALA A 60 23.74 -4.07 2.79
N LEU A 61 22.67 -4.86 2.70
CA LEU A 61 21.29 -4.39 2.81
C LEU A 61 20.54 -4.87 4.07
N GLY A 62 21.17 -5.70 4.92
CA GLY A 62 20.52 -6.26 6.08
C GLY A 62 21.47 -6.87 7.11
N THR A 63 20.94 -7.12 8.31
CA THR A 63 21.67 -7.85 9.37
C THR A 63 21.14 -9.26 9.51
N ILE A 64 22.00 -10.22 9.88
CA ILE A 64 21.61 -11.64 9.95
C ILE A 64 21.68 -12.15 11.38
N SER A 65 20.59 -12.73 11.86
CA SER A 65 20.54 -13.51 13.10
C SER A 65 20.66 -15.01 12.80
N TYR A 66 21.52 -15.71 13.54
CA TYR A 66 21.80 -17.14 13.37
C TYR A 66 21.30 -17.96 14.55
N PHE A 67 20.58 -19.05 14.25
CA PHE A 67 20.09 -20.01 15.23
C PHE A 67 20.41 -21.45 14.79
N SER A 68 20.12 -22.44 15.62
CA SER A 68 20.53 -23.84 15.41
C SER A 68 19.87 -24.55 14.22
N THR A 69 18.68 -24.11 13.79
CA THR A 69 17.92 -24.72 12.69
C THR A 69 17.31 -23.69 11.72
N TYR A 70 17.53 -22.40 11.97
CA TYR A 70 17.00 -21.32 11.14
C TYR A 70 17.90 -20.08 11.23
N SER A 71 17.75 -19.17 10.26
CA SER A 71 18.41 -17.87 10.24
C SER A 71 17.45 -16.80 9.73
N ILE A 72 17.49 -15.62 10.34
CA ILE A 72 16.63 -14.48 9.98
C ILE A 72 17.50 -13.41 9.31
N LEU A 73 17.13 -13.03 8.09
CA LEU A 73 17.66 -11.85 7.41
C LEU A 73 16.74 -10.66 7.73
N HIS A 74 17.30 -9.65 8.40
CA HIS A 74 16.60 -8.44 8.81
C HIS A 74 16.85 -7.33 7.81
N ILE A 75 15.80 -6.95 7.08
CA ILE A 75 15.82 -5.83 6.14
C ILE A 75 15.26 -4.60 6.84
N ARG A 76 15.99 -3.48 6.81
CA ARG A 76 15.68 -2.25 7.53
C ARG A 76 15.89 -1.06 6.60
N HIS A 77 14.92 -0.14 6.58
CA HIS A 77 14.91 1.02 5.69
C HIS A 77 15.08 0.65 4.21
N ALA A 78 14.19 -0.20 3.70
CA ALA A 78 14.26 -0.74 2.35
C ALA A 78 14.34 0.36 1.27
N THR A 79 15.36 0.31 0.41
CA THR A 79 15.51 1.19 -0.77
C THR A 79 15.40 0.39 -2.07
N VAL A 80 15.27 1.05 -3.22
CA VAL A 80 15.19 0.38 -4.53
C VAL A 80 16.40 -0.53 -4.78
N ALA A 81 17.60 -0.06 -4.47
CA ALA A 81 18.83 -0.87 -4.50
C ALA A 81 18.83 -2.11 -3.55
N MET A 82 17.79 -2.31 -2.73
CA MET A 82 17.62 -3.54 -1.95
C MET A 82 16.80 -4.63 -2.66
N GLU A 83 16.05 -4.29 -3.70
CA GLU A 83 15.27 -5.23 -4.51
C GLU A 83 16.19 -6.28 -5.16
N GLY A 84 15.79 -7.55 -5.11
CA GLY A 84 16.52 -8.61 -5.79
C GLY A 84 16.53 -9.96 -5.08
N THR A 85 17.51 -10.77 -5.46
CA THR A 85 17.53 -12.21 -5.22
C THR A 85 18.17 -12.59 -3.90
N GLN A 86 17.34 -13.03 -2.94
CA GLN A 86 17.77 -13.50 -1.63
C GLN A 86 17.90 -15.03 -1.66
N ILE A 87 19.11 -15.56 -1.46
CA ILE A 87 19.38 -17.00 -1.51
C ILE A 87 19.63 -17.51 -0.09
N CYS A 88 18.76 -18.37 0.41
CA CYS A 88 19.05 -19.18 1.58
C CYS A 88 19.70 -20.50 1.16
N TRP A 89 20.79 -20.85 1.84
CA TRP A 89 21.48 -22.13 1.72
C TRP A 89 21.45 -22.85 3.07
N GLY A 90 21.30 -24.17 3.06
CA GLY A 90 21.27 -24.96 4.29
C GLY A 90 21.90 -26.33 4.12
N ARG A 91 22.60 -26.82 5.15
CA ARG A 91 23.32 -28.10 5.13
C ARG A 91 22.83 -29.01 6.25
N CYS A 92 22.57 -30.26 5.92
CA CYS A 92 22.09 -31.28 6.85
C CYS A 92 22.67 -32.65 6.49
N GLN A 93 23.31 -33.35 7.42
CA GLN A 93 23.82 -34.72 7.24
C GLN A 93 24.68 -34.92 5.96
N GLY A 94 25.43 -33.88 5.57
CA GLY A 94 26.26 -33.88 4.35
C GLY A 94 25.52 -33.59 3.04
N GLN A 95 24.20 -33.36 3.09
CA GLN A 95 23.40 -32.87 1.96
C GLN A 95 23.22 -31.35 2.05
N ASP A 96 23.30 -30.68 0.91
CA ASP A 96 23.11 -29.24 0.77
C ASP A 96 21.76 -28.93 0.11
N TYR A 97 21.10 -27.88 0.57
CA TYR A 97 19.79 -27.41 0.14
C TYR A 97 19.85 -25.93 -0.19
N GLN A 98 19.07 -25.48 -1.17
CA GLN A 98 18.98 -24.07 -1.54
C GLN A 98 17.52 -23.67 -1.75
N LYS A 99 17.17 -22.46 -1.30
CA LYS A 99 15.93 -21.77 -1.63
C LYS A 99 16.21 -20.32 -1.95
N THR A 100 15.48 -19.81 -2.92
CA THR A 100 15.64 -18.46 -3.44
C THR A 100 14.29 -17.77 -3.41
N VAL A 101 14.25 -16.52 -2.98
CA VAL A 101 13.08 -15.64 -3.04
C VAL A 101 13.48 -14.29 -3.63
N GLN A 102 12.55 -13.61 -4.28
CA GLN A 102 12.75 -12.24 -4.77
C GLN A 102 12.17 -11.26 -3.76
N LEU A 103 13.01 -10.43 -3.16
CA LEU A 103 12.55 -9.25 -2.43
C LEU A 103 12.07 -8.22 -3.45
N LYS A 104 10.84 -7.73 -3.29
CA LYS A 104 10.31 -6.60 -4.04
C LYS A 104 10.10 -5.41 -3.13
N VAL A 105 10.53 -4.25 -3.58
CA VAL A 105 10.31 -2.97 -2.91
C VAL A 105 9.20 -2.23 -3.64
N TYR A 106 8.37 -1.49 -2.91
CA TYR A 106 7.34 -0.65 -3.52
C TYR A 106 7.26 0.71 -2.85
N ALA A 107 6.94 1.74 -3.63
CA ALA A 107 6.59 3.05 -3.11
C ALA A 107 5.25 3.46 -3.73
N PHE A 108 4.31 3.86 -2.89
CA PHE A 108 2.98 4.27 -3.31
C PHE A 108 2.41 5.28 -2.32
N PRO A 109 1.93 6.45 -2.76
CA PRO A 109 1.50 7.49 -1.84
C PRO A 109 0.12 7.20 -1.22
N ASP A 110 -0.08 7.70 0.00
CA ASP A 110 -1.36 7.58 0.73
C ASP A 110 -2.47 8.48 0.15
N THR A 111 -2.13 9.44 -0.70
CA THR A 111 -3.07 10.38 -1.34
C THR A 111 -2.61 10.77 -2.74
N LEU A 112 -3.55 10.97 -3.66
CA LEU A 112 -3.30 11.58 -4.96
C LEU A 112 -3.59 13.08 -4.91
N ARG A 113 -2.80 13.89 -5.62
CA ARG A 113 -3.07 15.32 -5.82
C ARG A 113 -3.89 15.49 -7.10
N LEU A 114 -5.13 15.92 -6.98
CA LEU A 114 -6.04 16.20 -8.09
C LEU A 114 -6.47 17.67 -8.05
N GLU A 115 -6.16 18.40 -9.11
CA GLU A 115 -6.38 19.85 -9.25
C GLU A 115 -7.18 20.16 -10.51
N ALA A 116 -7.95 21.25 -10.47
CA ALA A 116 -8.66 21.78 -11.63
C ALA A 116 -8.13 23.17 -12.01
N THR A 117 -8.17 23.48 -13.30
CA THR A 117 -7.92 24.83 -13.83
C THR A 117 -9.08 25.18 -14.78
N PRO A 118 -9.97 26.12 -14.43
CA PRO A 118 -10.02 26.87 -13.16
C PRO A 118 -10.27 25.97 -11.93
N GLN A 119 -9.90 26.45 -10.73
CA GLN A 119 -9.96 25.68 -9.47
C GLN A 119 -11.36 25.21 -9.08
N ILE A 120 -12.40 25.83 -9.63
CA ILE A 120 -13.81 25.46 -9.44
C ILE A 120 -14.35 24.91 -10.76
N LEU A 121 -14.80 23.66 -10.75
CA LEU A 121 -15.48 23.04 -11.88
C LEU A 121 -16.92 23.56 -11.98
N ARG A 122 -17.08 24.66 -12.73
CA ARG A 122 -18.38 25.29 -13.00
C ARG A 122 -19.07 24.60 -14.18
N PRO A 123 -20.34 24.18 -14.05
CA PRO A 123 -21.09 23.59 -15.15
C PRO A 123 -21.13 24.47 -16.40
N GLY A 124 -20.99 23.88 -17.58
CA GLY A 124 -21.00 24.57 -18.88
C GLY A 124 -19.66 25.21 -19.28
N TYR A 125 -18.64 25.24 -18.42
CA TYR A 125 -17.33 25.83 -18.71
C TYR A 125 -16.23 24.77 -18.87
N PRO A 126 -15.37 24.88 -19.90
CA PRO A 126 -14.28 23.94 -20.11
C PRO A 126 -13.25 24.03 -18.98
N ALA A 127 -12.61 22.91 -18.67
CA ALA A 127 -11.64 22.81 -17.59
C ALA A 127 -10.47 21.88 -17.95
N LYS A 128 -9.33 22.09 -17.30
CA LYS A 128 -8.16 21.21 -17.37
C LYS A 128 -7.93 20.60 -16.00
N LEU A 129 -8.07 19.28 -15.90
CA LEU A 129 -7.78 18.52 -14.68
C LEU A 129 -6.34 18.02 -14.72
N LYS A 130 -5.66 18.08 -13.57
CA LYS A 130 -4.31 17.55 -13.38
C LYS A 130 -4.33 16.58 -12.21
N CYS A 131 -4.04 15.32 -12.47
CA CYS A 131 -3.77 14.31 -11.45
C CYS A 131 -2.26 14.09 -11.36
N SER A 132 -1.72 14.04 -10.16
CA SER A 132 -0.30 13.75 -9.93
C SER A 132 -0.10 12.93 -8.68
N ALA A 133 0.89 12.05 -8.73
CA ALA A 133 1.35 11.26 -7.61
C ALA A 133 2.88 11.26 -7.61
N THR A 134 3.48 11.28 -6.43
CA THR A 134 4.94 11.37 -6.26
C THR A 134 5.47 10.15 -5.52
N ARG A 135 6.77 9.86 -5.71
CA ARG A 135 7.48 8.74 -5.07
C ARG A 135 6.78 7.39 -5.29
N LEU A 136 6.56 7.02 -6.55
CA LEU A 136 6.08 5.70 -6.97
C LEU A 136 7.24 4.78 -7.33
N TYR A 137 7.10 3.50 -7.02
CA TYR A 137 8.01 2.45 -7.49
C TYR A 137 7.34 1.07 -7.37
N PRO A 138 7.55 0.13 -8.33
CA PRO A 138 8.19 0.30 -9.63
C PRO A 138 7.23 0.95 -10.65
N ILE A 139 7.75 1.80 -11.55
CA ILE A 139 6.92 2.49 -12.55
C ILE A 139 6.22 1.54 -13.52
N THR A 140 6.82 0.38 -13.81
CA THR A 140 6.25 -0.66 -14.68
C THR A 140 5.00 -1.33 -14.11
N GLY A 141 4.75 -1.21 -12.80
CA GLY A 141 3.53 -1.70 -12.15
C GLY A 141 2.42 -0.63 -12.05
N VAL A 142 2.68 0.61 -12.49
CA VAL A 142 1.74 1.74 -12.35
C VAL A 142 0.75 1.77 -13.51
N ASN A 143 -0.52 2.01 -13.19
CA ASN A 143 -1.58 2.33 -14.14
C ASN A 143 -2.41 3.49 -13.61
N LEU A 144 -2.82 4.41 -14.48
CA LEU A 144 -3.67 5.55 -14.18
C LEU A 144 -4.91 5.50 -15.07
N ILE A 145 -6.09 5.70 -14.48
CA ILE A 145 -7.37 5.69 -15.19
C ILE A 145 -8.19 6.90 -14.76
N TRP A 146 -8.58 7.73 -15.72
CA TRP A 146 -9.57 8.77 -15.55
C TRP A 146 -10.98 8.22 -15.80
N TYR A 147 -11.89 8.54 -14.89
CA TYR A 147 -13.32 8.30 -15.04
C TYR A 147 -14.10 9.61 -15.06
N ARG A 148 -15.09 9.71 -15.96
CA ARG A 148 -16.19 10.67 -15.89
C ARG A 148 -17.45 9.89 -15.51
N GLY A 149 -17.92 10.06 -14.28
CA GLY A 149 -18.90 9.16 -13.68
C GLY A 149 -18.41 7.71 -13.75
N HIS A 150 -19.09 6.88 -14.55
CA HIS A 150 -18.75 5.47 -14.77
C HIS A 150 -17.93 5.19 -16.04
N GLN A 151 -17.75 6.18 -16.94
CA GLN A 151 -17.04 6.00 -18.20
C GLN A 151 -15.54 6.23 -18.01
N VAL A 152 -14.70 5.34 -18.54
CA VAL A 152 -13.26 5.59 -18.71
C VAL A 152 -13.08 6.61 -19.84
N VAL A 153 -12.27 7.65 -19.61
CA VAL A 153 -12.08 8.75 -20.58
C VAL A 153 -10.62 8.99 -20.98
N ASN A 154 -9.65 8.60 -20.15
CA ASN A 154 -8.22 8.64 -20.47
C ASN A 154 -7.46 7.65 -19.57
N THR A 155 -6.35 7.11 -20.07
CA THR A 155 -5.41 6.24 -19.34
C THR A 155 -3.96 6.75 -19.35
N ASP A 156 -3.68 7.79 -20.14
CA ASP A 156 -2.32 8.20 -20.43
C ASP A 156 -1.75 9.05 -19.29
N PHE A 157 -0.47 8.86 -18.98
CA PHE A 157 0.27 9.60 -17.97
C PHE A 157 1.75 9.72 -18.35
N ASP A 158 2.36 10.84 -17.97
CA ASP A 158 3.79 11.09 -18.11
C ASP A 158 4.50 10.68 -16.82
N ALA A 159 5.55 9.87 -16.94
CA ALA A 159 6.41 9.47 -15.84
C ALA A 159 7.74 10.24 -15.90
N HIS A 160 8.21 10.69 -14.73
CA HIS A 160 9.46 11.44 -14.56
C HIS A 160 10.27 10.78 -13.45
N ASP A 161 11.59 10.66 -13.65
CA ASP A 161 12.50 10.20 -12.60
C ASP A 161 12.46 11.16 -11.39
N ALA A 162 12.68 10.61 -10.21
CA ALA A 162 12.80 11.32 -8.94
C ALA A 162 14.03 10.82 -8.17
N ASP A 163 14.31 11.44 -7.02
CA ASP A 163 15.37 10.98 -6.13
C ASP A 163 15.15 9.53 -5.67
N GLU A 164 16.24 8.85 -5.30
CA GLU A 164 16.23 7.48 -4.75
C GLU A 164 15.67 6.39 -5.70
N GLU A 165 15.79 6.60 -7.02
CA GLU A 165 15.31 5.69 -8.08
C GLU A 165 13.78 5.53 -8.10
N LEU A 166 13.07 6.52 -7.52
CA LEU A 166 11.62 6.60 -7.50
C LEU A 166 11.09 7.41 -8.70
N TYR A 167 9.77 7.42 -8.89
CA TYR A 167 9.11 8.10 -10.00
C TYR A 167 8.03 9.07 -9.54
N ASN A 168 7.82 10.13 -10.31
CA ASN A 168 6.68 11.03 -10.20
C ASN A 168 5.83 10.90 -11.47
N ILE A 169 4.52 10.72 -11.33
CA ILE A 169 3.59 10.68 -12.46
C ILE A 169 2.71 11.92 -12.51
N VAL A 170 2.40 12.36 -13.72
CA VAL A 170 1.44 13.42 -13.99
C VAL A 170 0.54 12.97 -15.13
N SER A 171 -0.77 13.11 -14.97
CA SER A 171 -1.73 12.97 -16.06
C SER A 171 -2.62 14.19 -16.11
N THR A 172 -2.95 14.61 -17.33
CA THR A 172 -3.75 15.80 -17.59
C THR A 172 -4.94 15.43 -18.46
N LEU A 173 -6.14 15.81 -18.02
CA LEU A 173 -7.37 15.63 -18.78
C LEU A 173 -7.96 17.00 -19.13
N SER A 174 -8.03 17.32 -20.42
CA SER A 174 -8.83 18.44 -20.92
C SER A 174 -10.29 17.99 -21.01
N VAL A 175 -11.21 18.80 -20.50
CA VAL A 175 -12.65 18.52 -20.42
C VAL A 175 -13.40 19.65 -21.10
N ASP A 176 -14.30 19.33 -22.03
CA ASP A 176 -15.12 20.35 -22.70
C ASP A 176 -16.23 20.87 -21.77
N GLY A 177 -16.66 22.12 -21.96
CA GLY A 177 -17.70 22.72 -21.12
C GLY A 177 -19.05 22.00 -21.17
N THR A 178 -19.37 21.34 -22.29
CA THR A 178 -20.57 20.50 -22.42
C THR A 178 -20.51 19.22 -21.60
N GLU A 179 -19.31 18.78 -21.20
CA GLU A 179 -19.08 17.57 -20.40
C GLU A 179 -19.08 17.85 -18.89
N VAL A 180 -18.90 19.12 -18.50
CA VAL A 180 -19.01 19.59 -17.12
C VAL A 180 -20.47 19.93 -16.83
N VAL A 181 -21.24 18.95 -16.35
CA VAL A 181 -22.64 19.12 -15.90
C VAL A 181 -22.70 19.06 -14.38
N GLU A 182 -23.65 19.78 -13.76
CA GLU A 182 -23.81 19.79 -12.30
C GLU A 182 -23.93 18.38 -11.71
N GLY A 183 -23.16 18.10 -10.65
CA GLY A 183 -23.11 16.79 -10.01
C GLY A 183 -22.28 15.72 -10.73
N VAL A 184 -21.72 16.00 -11.91
CA VAL A 184 -20.78 15.08 -12.57
C VAL A 184 -19.48 14.98 -11.77
N GLU A 185 -19.08 13.74 -11.46
CA GLU A 185 -17.83 13.41 -10.80
C GLU A 185 -16.75 13.04 -11.82
N PHE A 186 -15.57 13.65 -11.69
CA PHE A 186 -14.35 13.25 -12.36
C PHE A 186 -13.44 12.57 -11.33
N ARG A 187 -12.98 11.35 -11.63
CA ARG A 187 -12.10 10.58 -10.74
C ARG A 187 -10.80 10.24 -11.44
N CYS A 188 -9.68 10.49 -10.76
CA CYS A 188 -8.39 9.90 -11.11
C CYS A 188 -8.16 8.69 -10.20
N LYS A 189 -8.05 7.50 -10.78
CA LYS A 189 -7.66 6.27 -10.08
C LYS A 189 -6.24 5.91 -10.48
N VAL A 190 -5.36 5.72 -9.52
CA VAL A 190 -4.01 5.16 -9.74
C VAL A 190 -3.93 3.81 -9.05
N THR A 191 -3.34 2.83 -9.72
CA THR A 191 -3.06 1.50 -9.16
C THR A 191 -1.60 1.15 -9.33
N LEU A 192 -1.04 0.43 -8.37
CA LEU A 192 0.31 -0.13 -8.43
C LEU A 192 0.24 -1.63 -8.17
N GLN A 193 0.79 -2.44 -9.09
CA GLN A 193 0.91 -3.89 -8.93
C GLN A 193 2.35 -4.31 -8.63
N VAL A 194 2.56 -5.07 -7.54
CA VAL A 194 3.89 -5.54 -7.11
C VAL A 194 3.80 -7.01 -6.66
N GLY A 195 4.18 -7.92 -7.55
CA GLY A 195 3.99 -9.36 -7.30
C GLY A 195 2.50 -9.70 -7.30
N GLN A 196 2.01 -10.30 -6.21
CA GLN A 196 0.59 -10.58 -6.02
C GLN A 196 -0.17 -9.40 -5.38
N GLU A 197 0.51 -8.39 -4.86
CA GLU A 197 -0.10 -7.24 -4.20
C GLU A 197 -0.58 -6.19 -5.22
N THR A 198 -1.73 -5.57 -4.96
CA THR A 198 -2.25 -4.45 -5.75
C THR A 198 -2.71 -3.33 -4.83
N PHE A 199 -2.04 -2.18 -4.93
CA PHE A 199 -2.40 -0.96 -4.24
C PHE A 199 -3.27 -0.07 -5.14
N THR A 200 -4.14 0.74 -4.56
CA THR A 200 -5.05 1.62 -5.29
C THR A 200 -5.29 2.90 -4.52
N GLN A 201 -5.20 4.04 -5.19
CA GLN A 201 -5.72 5.32 -4.69
C GLN A 201 -6.72 5.91 -5.68
N VAL A 202 -7.63 6.73 -5.17
CA VAL A 202 -8.60 7.48 -5.96
C VAL A 202 -8.70 8.89 -5.40
N ALA A 203 -8.65 9.90 -6.28
CA ALA A 203 -9.06 11.26 -5.99
C ALA A 203 -10.22 11.66 -6.89
N SER A 204 -11.14 12.47 -6.38
CA SER A 204 -12.36 12.89 -7.07
C SER A 204 -12.61 14.39 -6.96
N LEU A 205 -13.17 14.96 -8.03
CA LEU A 205 -13.72 16.31 -8.07
C LEU A 205 -15.13 16.25 -8.64
N VAL A 206 -16.04 17.07 -8.11
CA VAL A 206 -17.44 17.14 -8.54
C VAL A 206 -17.72 18.55 -9.06
N ALA A 207 -18.36 18.64 -10.23
CA ALA A 207 -18.81 19.91 -10.78
C ALA A 207 -19.94 20.51 -9.92
N LYS A 208 -19.80 21.79 -9.56
CA LYS A 208 -20.70 22.51 -8.65
C LYS A 208 -21.05 23.88 -9.24
N THR A 209 -22.34 24.21 -9.23
CA THR A 209 -22.78 25.58 -9.46
C THR A 209 -22.33 26.45 -8.29
N GLU A 210 -21.75 27.62 -8.58
CA GLU A 210 -21.53 28.61 -7.53
C GLU A 210 -22.88 29.12 -7.02
N ALA A 211 -23.15 28.90 -5.74
CA ALA A 211 -24.27 29.53 -5.07
C ALA A 211 -24.01 31.04 -5.04
N VAL A 212 -24.65 31.77 -5.97
CA VAL A 212 -24.65 33.24 -5.96
C VAL A 212 -25.45 33.69 -4.73
N THR A 213 -24.75 33.87 -3.61
CA THR A 213 -25.26 34.66 -2.49
C THR A 213 -25.43 36.08 -3.00
N LYS A 214 -26.63 36.41 -3.50
CA LYS A 214 -27.04 37.79 -3.72
C LYS A 214 -27.05 38.48 -2.36
N GLN A 215 -25.97 39.20 -2.07
CA GLN A 215 -25.95 40.15 -0.98
C GLN A 215 -27.06 41.18 -1.25
N PRO A 216 -27.93 41.52 -0.27
CA PRO A 216 -28.93 42.55 -0.47
C PRO A 216 -28.24 43.86 -0.81
N GLU A 217 -28.58 44.42 -1.97
CA GLU A 217 -28.09 45.72 -2.41
C GLU A 217 -28.81 46.79 -1.58
N THR A 218 -28.23 47.14 -0.43
CA THR A 218 -28.72 48.28 0.36
C THR A 218 -28.36 49.55 -0.35
N GLU A 219 -29.34 50.13 -1.05
CA GLU A 219 -29.33 51.56 -1.38
C GLU A 219 -28.98 52.36 -0.13
N VAL A 220 -27.94 53.19 -0.20
CA VAL A 220 -27.73 54.28 0.76
C VAL A 220 -27.75 55.58 -0.01
N THR A 221 -28.90 56.23 0.05
CA THR A 221 -29.16 57.56 -0.48
C THR A 221 -28.14 58.57 0.01
N SER A 222 -27.67 59.43 -0.90
CA SER A 222 -26.80 60.56 -0.59
C SER A 222 -27.35 61.45 0.53
N THR A 223 -26.48 61.97 1.39
CA THR A 223 -26.78 63.18 2.16
C THR A 223 -25.56 64.09 2.15
N GLU A 224 -25.81 65.35 1.80
CA GLU A 224 -24.88 66.41 1.47
C GLU A 224 -24.44 67.20 2.70
N SER A 225 -23.17 67.63 2.77
CA SER A 225 -22.79 68.96 3.27
C SER A 225 -21.31 69.32 3.01
N PRO A 226 -20.93 70.62 2.97
CA PRO A 226 -19.80 71.08 2.15
C PRO A 226 -18.64 71.71 2.94
N SER A 227 -17.46 71.83 2.32
CA SER A 227 -16.52 72.92 2.64
C SER A 227 -15.51 73.27 1.53
N THR A 228 -15.77 74.42 0.90
CA THR A 228 -14.86 75.55 0.62
C THR A 228 -13.46 75.40 -0.04
N ALA A 229 -13.27 76.23 -1.09
CA ALA A 229 -12.05 76.93 -1.54
C ALA A 229 -11.03 76.28 -2.52
N ARG A 230 -10.86 76.98 -3.65
CA ARG A 230 -9.82 76.91 -4.69
C ARG A 230 -8.62 77.82 -4.29
N PRO A 231 -7.42 77.82 -4.94
CA PRO A 231 -7.27 78.16 -6.35
C PRO A 231 -6.23 77.36 -7.18
N VAL A 232 -6.23 77.70 -8.47
CA VAL A 232 -5.57 77.11 -9.65
C VAL A 232 -4.08 77.45 -9.76
N ALA A 233 -3.31 76.59 -10.45
CA ALA A 233 -2.24 77.01 -11.35
C ALA A 233 -2.31 76.21 -12.67
N THR A 234 -1.98 76.83 -13.81
CA THR A 234 -2.21 76.32 -15.18
C THR A 234 -1.02 76.56 -16.10
N THR A 235 -0.55 75.53 -16.83
CA THR A 235 0.31 75.63 -18.04
C THR A 235 0.30 74.26 -18.77
N THR A 236 -0.54 74.04 -19.79
CA THR A 236 -0.35 74.25 -21.26
C THR A 236 0.38 73.14 -22.05
N LEU A 237 -0.29 72.66 -23.10
CA LEU A 237 0.09 71.70 -24.17
C LEU A 237 0.88 72.40 -25.34
N PRO A 238 1.08 71.81 -26.55
CA PRO A 238 1.78 70.58 -27.01
C PRO A 238 2.78 70.93 -28.17
N PRO A 239 3.18 70.08 -29.19
CA PRO A 239 2.34 69.32 -30.16
C PRO A 239 2.83 67.88 -30.56
N GLY A 240 1.97 67.12 -31.26
CA GLY A 240 2.36 65.96 -32.11
C GLY A 240 2.37 66.37 -33.59
N PRO A 241 1.98 65.52 -34.59
CA PRO A 241 1.84 64.06 -34.65
C PRO A 241 2.50 63.44 -35.92
N SER A 242 2.34 62.13 -36.21
CA SER A 242 1.84 61.57 -37.52
C SER A 242 2.14 60.08 -37.75
N VAL A 243 1.37 59.44 -38.66
CA VAL A 243 1.25 57.98 -38.93
C VAL A 243 0.80 57.80 -40.41
N PRO A 244 1.44 56.95 -41.27
CA PRO A 244 0.83 55.65 -41.62
C PRO A 244 1.75 54.49 -42.13
N THR A 245 1.20 53.27 -42.00
CA THR A 245 1.14 52.09 -42.91
C THR A 245 2.25 51.78 -43.96
N GLY A 246 2.71 50.51 -43.99
CA GLY A 246 3.32 49.87 -45.18
C GLY A 246 3.85 48.44 -44.98
N ASP A 247 3.47 47.53 -45.89
CA ASP A 247 4.01 46.18 -46.21
C ASP A 247 4.02 46.13 -47.76
N PRO A 248 4.83 45.36 -48.55
CA PRO A 248 5.21 43.94 -48.31
C PRO A 248 6.58 43.43 -48.91
N THR A 249 6.83 42.10 -48.82
CA THR A 249 7.69 41.22 -49.69
C THR A 249 9.22 41.53 -49.73
N THR A 250 10.21 40.61 -49.69
CA THR A 250 10.44 39.39 -50.50
C THR A 250 11.71 38.65 -50.02
N ALA A 251 11.79 37.31 -50.12
CA ALA A 251 12.94 36.54 -50.67
C ALA A 251 12.75 35.02 -50.50
N GLN A 252 13.03 34.23 -51.55
CA GLN A 252 12.86 32.78 -51.61
C GLN A 252 14.06 32.14 -52.35
N GLU A 253 14.74 31.18 -51.70
CA GLU A 253 15.57 30.08 -52.28
C GLU A 253 16.75 30.46 -53.23
N PRO A 254 17.72 29.56 -53.60
CA PRO A 254 17.51 28.18 -54.08
C PRO A 254 18.51 27.08 -53.64
N ASN A 255 18.22 25.85 -54.08
CA ASN A 255 18.99 24.61 -53.88
C ASN A 255 20.06 24.33 -54.95
N THR A 256 21.11 23.59 -54.55
CA THR A 256 21.91 22.65 -55.37
C THR A 256 22.52 21.62 -54.40
N GLY A 257 22.40 20.29 -54.57
CA GLY A 257 23.04 19.47 -55.62
C GLY A 257 24.54 19.31 -55.32
N THR A 258 25.17 18.13 -55.19
CA THR A 258 24.96 16.88 -55.96
C THR A 258 25.78 15.70 -55.37
N THR A 259 25.16 14.51 -55.27
CA THR A 259 25.70 13.12 -55.45
C THR A 259 27.07 12.69 -54.89
N LEU A 260 27.09 11.61 -54.11
CA LEU A 260 27.66 10.32 -54.57
C LEU A 260 27.07 9.10 -53.83
N ASP A 261 26.89 8.02 -54.59
CA ASP A 261 26.15 6.79 -54.29
C ASP A 261 27.03 5.61 -54.72
N LEU A 262 26.97 4.46 -54.02
CA LEU A 262 26.98 3.16 -54.69
C LEU A 262 26.59 1.96 -53.79
N ALA A 263 25.80 1.08 -54.40
CA ALA A 263 25.27 -0.20 -53.93
C ALA A 263 26.36 -1.33 -53.83
N ALA A 264 26.09 -2.64 -53.64
CA ALA A 264 24.89 -3.42 -54.00
C ALA A 264 24.86 -4.89 -53.47
N VAL A 265 23.66 -5.52 -53.56
CA VAL A 265 23.42 -6.96 -53.90
C VAL A 265 23.78 -8.01 -52.80
N THR A 266 22.93 -9.00 -52.41
CA THR A 266 22.15 -10.00 -53.19
C THR A 266 20.94 -10.58 -52.41
N ASN A 267 19.94 -11.14 -53.11
CA ASN A 267 18.78 -11.88 -52.57
C ASN A 267 18.95 -13.43 -52.63
N LEU A 268 18.30 -14.17 -51.70
CA LEU A 268 17.61 -15.47 -51.92
C LEU A 268 16.85 -15.93 -50.63
N THR A 269 16.08 -17.02 -50.58
CA THR A 269 14.65 -17.13 -51.02
C THR A 269 13.89 -18.24 -50.25
N SER A 270 12.68 -17.95 -49.74
CA SER A 270 11.64 -18.93 -49.26
C SER A 270 11.97 -19.70 -47.95
N THR A 271 11.06 -20.14 -47.06
CA THR A 271 9.74 -20.80 -47.28
C THR A 271 8.78 -20.69 -46.08
N LYS A 272 7.48 -20.46 -46.35
CA LYS A 272 6.29 -20.55 -45.45
C LYS A 272 5.72 -21.99 -45.54
N PRO A 273 4.90 -22.53 -44.60
CA PRO A 273 3.50 -22.07 -44.45
C PRO A 273 2.91 -22.08 -43.03
N SER A 274 1.96 -21.16 -42.82
CA SER A 274 0.97 -21.19 -41.73
C SER A 274 -0.29 -21.93 -42.22
N VAL A 275 -1.07 -22.53 -41.31
CA VAL A 275 -2.40 -23.12 -41.57
C VAL A 275 -3.40 -22.57 -40.53
N PRO A 276 -4.69 -22.35 -40.86
CA PRO A 276 -5.56 -21.40 -40.15
C PRO A 276 -6.59 -22.05 -39.20
N GLN A 277 -7.37 -21.22 -38.50
CA GLN A 277 -8.58 -21.62 -37.79
C GLN A 277 -9.80 -20.92 -38.39
N ASP A 278 -10.81 -21.72 -38.77
CA ASP A 278 -12.10 -21.27 -39.30
C ASP A 278 -13.17 -21.09 -38.22
N LEU A 279 -14.14 -20.23 -38.52
CA LEU A 279 -15.39 -20.03 -37.77
C LEU A 279 -16.47 -21.00 -38.27
N ILE A 280 -17.14 -21.77 -37.40
CA ILE A 280 -18.56 -22.19 -37.57
C ILE A 280 -19.27 -22.23 -36.20
N ALA A 281 -20.54 -21.80 -36.18
CA ALA A 281 -21.41 -21.80 -35.01
C ALA A 281 -22.23 -23.11 -34.86
N GLY A 282 -22.68 -23.41 -33.64
CA GLY A 282 -23.64 -24.51 -33.41
C GLY A 282 -24.06 -24.67 -31.95
N SER A 283 -25.29 -24.25 -31.63
CA SER A 283 -26.02 -24.69 -30.43
C SER A 283 -27.09 -25.69 -30.87
N PRO A 284 -27.45 -26.69 -30.04
CA PRO A 284 -28.87 -26.74 -29.69
C PRO A 284 -29.19 -27.09 -28.23
N THR A 285 -30.39 -26.64 -27.86
CA THR A 285 -31.14 -26.82 -26.61
C THR A 285 -31.43 -28.28 -26.23
N ALA A 286 -31.48 -28.58 -24.92
CA ALA A 286 -32.36 -29.63 -24.38
C ALA A 286 -32.81 -29.31 -22.93
N ARG A 287 -34.13 -29.35 -22.69
CA ARG A 287 -34.77 -29.33 -21.36
C ARG A 287 -35.40 -30.70 -21.10
N VAL A 288 -35.19 -31.27 -19.91
CA VAL A 288 -36.10 -32.21 -19.21
C VAL A 288 -35.88 -31.93 -17.71
N ALA A 289 -36.81 -31.57 -16.81
CA ALA A 289 -38.27 -31.67 -16.67
C ALA A 289 -38.76 -32.78 -15.70
N THR A 290 -39.06 -32.33 -14.47
CA THR A 290 -40.12 -32.79 -13.54
C THR A 290 -40.05 -34.15 -12.83
N THR A 291 -40.14 -34.07 -11.49
CA THR A 291 -41.00 -34.96 -10.69
C THR A 291 -41.66 -34.18 -9.55
N THR A 292 -42.96 -33.94 -9.68
CA THR A 292 -43.93 -33.53 -8.66
C THR A 292 -44.47 -34.78 -7.92
N LEU A 293 -45.19 -34.82 -6.78
CA LEU A 293 -45.98 -33.91 -5.90
C LEU A 293 -46.16 -34.68 -4.53
N PRO A 294 -47.18 -34.49 -3.65
CA PRO A 294 -47.74 -33.32 -2.93
C PRO A 294 -47.74 -33.44 -1.37
N GLY A 295 -48.13 -32.34 -0.69
CA GLY A 295 -48.83 -32.37 0.62
C GLY A 295 -48.11 -31.64 1.76
N SER A 296 -48.74 -30.81 2.60
CA SER A 296 -50.12 -30.30 2.61
C SER A 296 -50.13 -28.88 3.19
N ALA A 297 -51.11 -28.05 2.84
CA ALA A 297 -51.18 -26.66 3.27
C ALA A 297 -52.00 -26.48 4.56
N THR A 298 -51.52 -25.59 5.44
CA THR A 298 -52.39 -24.88 6.39
C THR A 298 -51.96 -23.41 6.42
N ALA A 299 -52.88 -22.52 6.03
CA ALA A 299 -52.62 -21.08 6.02
C ALA A 299 -52.85 -20.48 7.42
N GLY A 300 -52.02 -19.51 7.81
CA GLY A 300 -52.16 -18.84 9.10
C GLY A 300 -51.16 -17.70 9.31
N THR A 301 -51.59 -16.48 8.97
CA THR A 301 -50.99 -15.20 9.39
C THR A 301 -49.62 -14.83 8.79
N VAL A 302 -49.66 -13.83 7.90
CA VAL A 302 -48.49 -13.05 7.46
C VAL A 302 -48.24 -11.91 8.45
N PRO A 303 -47.02 -11.76 8.97
CA PRO A 303 -46.42 -10.47 9.28
C PRO A 303 -45.52 -10.02 8.12
N SER A 304 -45.46 -8.72 7.86
CA SER A 304 -44.78 -8.11 6.71
C SER A 304 -43.34 -8.58 6.49
N ALA A 305 -42.99 -8.85 5.23
CA ALA A 305 -41.61 -8.99 4.82
C ALA A 305 -40.83 -7.69 5.06
N GLY A 306 -39.55 -7.77 5.49
CA GLY A 306 -38.65 -6.62 5.35
C GLY A 306 -37.54 -6.40 6.37
N THR A 307 -37.38 -7.20 7.43
CA THR A 307 -36.20 -7.06 8.30
C THR A 307 -35.70 -8.41 8.80
N ILE A 308 -34.84 -9.04 7.99
CA ILE A 308 -33.95 -10.09 8.49
C ILE A 308 -32.89 -9.37 9.34
N PRO A 309 -32.64 -9.77 10.60
CA PRO A 309 -31.53 -9.22 11.36
C PRO A 309 -30.22 -9.60 10.67
N ALA A 310 -29.57 -8.62 10.05
CA ALA A 310 -28.24 -8.79 9.47
C ALA A 310 -27.28 -9.15 10.60
N CYS A 311 -26.51 -10.24 10.44
CA CYS A 311 -25.51 -10.59 11.44
C CYS A 311 -24.47 -9.47 11.55
N SER A 312 -24.30 -8.94 12.76
CA SER A 312 -23.33 -7.86 13.02
C SER A 312 -22.04 -8.44 13.57
N LEU A 313 -20.92 -7.98 13.01
CA LEU A 313 -19.59 -8.37 13.45
C LEU A 313 -18.98 -7.20 14.24
N GLN A 314 -18.52 -7.48 15.46
CA GLN A 314 -17.92 -6.50 16.35
C GLN A 314 -16.51 -6.96 16.73
N ILE A 315 -15.61 -5.99 16.90
CA ILE A 315 -14.21 -6.22 17.26
C ILE A 315 -13.78 -5.15 18.29
N TRP A 316 -13.10 -5.58 19.34
CA TRP A 316 -12.63 -4.70 20.42
C TRP A 316 -11.35 -5.24 21.08
N SER A 317 -10.66 -4.38 21.81
CA SER A 317 -9.47 -4.71 22.60
C SER A 317 -9.72 -4.50 24.10
N LEU A 318 -9.11 -5.36 24.92
CA LEU A 318 -9.11 -5.30 26.37
C LEU A 318 -7.67 -5.47 26.89
N PRO A 319 -7.04 -4.43 27.48
CA PRO A 319 -7.48 -3.03 27.50
C PRO A 319 -7.62 -2.41 26.09
N PRO A 320 -8.36 -1.29 25.92
CA PRO A 320 -8.57 -0.66 24.61
C PRO A 320 -7.25 -0.23 23.95
N THR A 321 -6.28 0.19 24.76
CA THR A 321 -4.91 0.50 24.37
C THR A 321 -3.97 -0.49 25.05
N GLY A 322 -3.10 -1.14 24.30
CA GLY A 322 -2.09 -2.05 24.86
C GLY A 322 -0.96 -1.29 25.56
N THR A 323 -0.30 -1.97 26.50
CA THR A 323 0.91 -1.47 27.16
C THR A 323 2.03 -2.48 27.01
N ARG A 324 3.24 -2.03 26.65
CA ARG A 324 4.39 -2.92 26.42
C ARG A 324 4.65 -3.79 27.64
N GLY A 325 4.82 -5.09 27.41
CA GLY A 325 5.06 -6.09 28.47
C GLY A 325 3.82 -6.49 29.28
N ARG A 326 2.65 -5.86 29.08
CA ARG A 326 1.38 -6.22 29.74
C ARG A 326 0.52 -7.12 28.85
N ALA A 327 -0.44 -7.81 29.45
CA ALA A 327 -1.38 -8.64 28.71
C ALA A 327 -2.33 -7.78 27.85
N LEU A 328 -2.68 -8.28 26.67
CA LEU A 328 -3.61 -7.66 25.73
C LEU A 328 -4.47 -8.74 25.08
N ARG A 329 -5.78 -8.53 25.03
CA ARG A 329 -6.73 -9.42 24.34
C ARG A 329 -7.48 -8.63 23.28
N ILE A 330 -7.50 -9.13 22.04
CA ILE A 330 -8.32 -8.60 20.95
C ILE A 330 -9.40 -9.64 20.68
N GLU A 331 -10.66 -9.25 20.69
CA GLU A 331 -11.80 -10.15 20.60
C GLU A 331 -12.71 -9.71 19.46
N CYS A 332 -13.11 -10.69 18.63
CA CYS A 332 -14.06 -10.51 17.55
C CYS A 332 -15.26 -11.43 17.78
N HIS A 333 -16.47 -10.89 17.66
CA HIS A 333 -17.71 -11.58 17.97
C HIS A 333 -18.79 -11.28 16.92
N ALA A 334 -19.43 -12.33 16.42
CA ALA A 334 -20.55 -12.27 15.50
C ALA A 334 -21.87 -12.44 16.25
N GLN A 335 -22.72 -11.40 16.22
CA GLN A 335 -24.09 -11.49 16.71
C GLN A 335 -25.01 -11.94 15.57
N CYS A 336 -25.10 -13.24 15.36
CA CYS A 336 -25.97 -13.88 14.37
C CYS A 336 -27.16 -14.58 15.06
N THR A 337 -28.28 -14.75 14.36
CA THR A 337 -29.45 -15.54 14.82
C THR A 337 -29.27 -17.07 14.71
N GLY A 338 -28.06 -17.54 14.42
CA GLY A 338 -27.71 -18.94 14.25
C GLY A 338 -26.19 -19.12 14.33
N ASN A 339 -25.73 -20.37 14.31
CA ASN A 339 -24.31 -20.69 14.44
C ASN A 339 -23.50 -20.04 13.31
N ALA A 340 -22.58 -19.17 13.69
CA ALA A 340 -21.61 -18.58 12.77
C ALA A 340 -20.19 -18.71 13.31
N THR A 341 -19.23 -18.72 12.40
CA THR A 341 -17.80 -18.83 12.71
C THR A 341 -17.10 -17.56 12.25
N VAL A 342 -16.22 -17.02 13.09
CA VAL A 342 -15.41 -15.84 12.76
C VAL A 342 -13.95 -16.25 12.54
N GLY A 343 -13.25 -15.53 11.67
CA GLY A 343 -11.82 -15.73 11.42
C GLY A 343 -11.08 -14.41 11.27
N TRP A 344 -9.76 -14.45 11.46
CA TRP A 344 -8.90 -13.28 11.33
C TRP A 344 -8.37 -13.14 9.89
N LEU A 345 -8.62 -11.99 9.26
CA LEU A 345 -8.08 -11.64 7.93
C LEU A 345 -6.73 -10.92 8.03
N ARG A 346 -6.58 -10.06 9.04
CA ARG A 346 -5.38 -9.24 9.23
C ARG A 346 -5.07 -9.08 10.71
N THR A 347 -3.81 -9.26 11.04
CA THR A 347 -3.21 -8.97 12.34
C THR A 347 -1.84 -8.31 12.09
N PRO A 348 -1.38 -7.35 12.92
CA PRO A 348 -0.11 -6.67 12.68
C PRO A 348 1.12 -7.58 12.73
N ALA A 349 1.05 -8.65 13.52
CA ALA A 349 2.03 -9.73 13.53
C ALA A 349 1.39 -11.03 13.00
N ALA A 350 2.20 -12.05 12.72
CA ALA A 350 1.70 -13.36 12.30
C ALA A 350 0.81 -13.99 13.40
N LEU A 351 -0.29 -14.65 13.00
CA LEU A 351 -1.24 -15.29 13.93
C LEU A 351 -0.58 -16.26 14.93
N SER A 352 0.54 -16.90 14.56
CA SER A 352 1.33 -17.76 15.44
C SER A 352 2.00 -17.05 16.62
N GLN A 353 2.04 -15.72 16.65
CA GLN A 353 2.51 -14.93 17.80
C GLN A 353 1.41 -14.69 18.85
N TYR A 354 0.16 -15.03 18.53
CA TYR A 354 -1.00 -14.90 19.41
C TYR A 354 -1.46 -16.29 19.86
N ARG A 355 -2.00 -16.39 21.08
CA ARG A 355 -2.84 -17.53 21.46
C ARG A 355 -4.26 -17.25 20.98
N GLU A 356 -4.67 -17.88 19.88
CA GLU A 356 -6.06 -17.82 19.41
C GLU A 356 -6.97 -18.73 20.25
N GLU A 357 -8.12 -18.20 20.65
CA GLU A 357 -9.16 -18.89 21.41
C GLU A 357 -10.49 -18.74 20.69
N THR A 358 -11.01 -19.83 20.13
CA THR A 358 -12.29 -19.85 19.41
C THR A 358 -13.41 -20.39 20.29
N ALA A 359 -14.56 -19.72 20.29
CA ALA A 359 -15.73 -20.07 21.10
C ALA A 359 -17.03 -19.83 20.29
N GLY A 360 -17.33 -20.74 19.38
CA GLY A 360 -18.50 -20.65 18.50
C GLY A 360 -18.44 -19.40 17.61
N SER A 361 -19.24 -18.40 17.94
CA SER A 361 -19.35 -17.14 17.20
C SER A 361 -18.39 -16.03 17.68
N SER A 362 -17.43 -16.33 18.56
CA SER A 362 -16.25 -15.48 18.79
C SER A 362 -14.92 -16.17 18.52
N SER A 363 -13.92 -15.35 18.20
CA SER A 363 -12.50 -15.69 18.26
C SER A 363 -11.77 -14.55 18.98
N ALA A 364 -10.83 -14.89 19.84
CA ALA A 364 -10.01 -13.93 20.57
C ALA A 364 -8.52 -14.24 20.44
N LEU A 365 -7.73 -13.22 20.17
CA LEU A 365 -6.28 -13.25 20.16
C LEU A 365 -5.76 -12.78 21.52
N ARG A 366 -5.11 -13.67 22.28
CA ARG A 366 -4.45 -13.33 23.55
C ARG A 366 -2.94 -13.16 23.37
N LEU A 367 -2.42 -12.10 23.97
CA LEU A 367 -1.01 -11.82 24.16
C LEU A 367 -0.73 -11.73 25.66
N ASP A 368 0.13 -12.60 26.19
CA ASP A 368 0.55 -12.53 27.59
C ASP A 368 1.45 -11.30 27.84
N ARG A 369 2.18 -10.85 26.81
CA ARG A 369 3.02 -9.64 26.81
C ARG A 369 2.96 -8.92 25.45
N ALA A 370 2.24 -7.81 25.39
CA ALA A 370 2.19 -6.94 24.23
C ALA A 370 3.56 -6.31 23.92
N GLN A 371 3.80 -6.01 22.65
CA GLN A 371 5.07 -5.51 22.10
C GLN A 371 4.72 -4.44 21.06
N PRO A 372 5.65 -3.52 20.71
CA PRO A 372 5.36 -2.47 19.73
C PRO A 372 4.88 -2.99 18.36
N TRP A 373 5.31 -4.17 17.92
CA TRP A 373 4.84 -4.78 16.66
C TRP A 373 3.47 -5.48 16.74
N HIS A 374 2.87 -5.54 17.93
CA HIS A 374 1.45 -5.92 18.07
C HIS A 374 0.51 -4.72 17.89
N GLN A 375 1.03 -3.51 17.64
CA GLN A 375 0.24 -2.34 17.31
C GLN A 375 -0.19 -2.33 15.83
N GLY A 376 -1.30 -1.68 15.52
CA GLY A 376 -1.79 -1.46 14.15
C GLY A 376 -3.16 -2.07 13.90
N HIS A 377 -3.42 -2.40 12.63
CA HIS A 377 -4.75 -2.75 12.13
C HIS A 377 -5.06 -4.26 12.27
N TYR A 378 -6.11 -4.56 13.03
CA TYR A 378 -6.73 -5.87 13.18
C TYR A 378 -8.01 -5.93 12.35
N GLN A 379 -8.25 -7.05 11.67
CA GLN A 379 -9.43 -7.25 10.83
C GLN A 379 -9.94 -8.69 10.95
N CYS A 380 -11.23 -8.85 11.26
CA CYS A 380 -11.90 -10.15 11.31
C CYS A 380 -13.08 -10.21 10.36
N VAL A 381 -13.46 -11.43 9.96
CA VAL A 381 -14.50 -11.72 8.96
C VAL A 381 -15.45 -12.81 9.45
N LEU A 382 -16.69 -12.74 8.99
CA LEU A 382 -17.68 -13.80 9.13
C LEU A 382 -17.48 -14.87 8.04
N LEU A 383 -17.22 -16.12 8.43
CA LEU A 383 -17.02 -17.23 7.50
C LEU A 383 -18.36 -17.84 7.07
N GLY A 384 -18.50 -18.16 5.78
CA GLY A 384 -19.63 -18.94 5.23
C GLY A 384 -20.90 -18.14 4.85
N HIS A 385 -21.00 -16.86 5.25
CA HIS A 385 -22.06 -15.95 4.81
C HIS A 385 -21.49 -14.77 4.00
N ARG A 386 -22.36 -13.87 3.52
CA ARG A 386 -21.94 -12.61 2.84
C ARG A 386 -20.83 -11.96 3.67
N SER A 387 -19.73 -11.59 3.03
CA SER A 387 -18.47 -11.24 3.69
C SER A 387 -18.55 -9.91 4.46
N HIS A 388 -19.14 -9.97 5.65
CA HIS A 388 -19.10 -8.91 6.64
C HIS A 388 -17.77 -8.97 7.37
N THR A 389 -17.12 -7.81 7.43
CA THR A 389 -15.75 -7.64 7.93
C THR A 389 -15.74 -6.47 8.90
N ALA A 390 -15.06 -6.62 10.03
CA ALA A 390 -14.91 -5.60 11.06
C ALA A 390 -13.43 -5.32 11.31
N SER A 391 -13.10 -4.06 11.58
CA SER A 391 -11.73 -3.58 11.77
C SER A 391 -11.56 -2.83 13.09
N LEU A 392 -10.36 -2.92 13.65
CA LEU A 392 -9.93 -2.23 14.87
C LEU A 392 -8.47 -1.81 14.72
N GLU A 393 -8.15 -0.59 15.12
CA GLU A 393 -6.76 -0.15 15.27
C GLU A 393 -6.38 -0.17 16.75
N VAL A 394 -5.28 -0.85 17.09
CA VAL A 394 -4.82 -0.99 18.47
C VAL A 394 -3.42 -0.41 18.60
N MET A 395 -3.24 0.55 19.50
CA MET A 395 -1.92 1.10 19.84
C MET A 395 -1.31 0.34 21.01
N VAL A 396 0.03 0.18 21.02
CA VAL A 396 0.78 -0.37 22.16
C VAL A 396 1.74 0.70 22.67
N VAL A 397 1.40 1.31 23.80
CA VAL A 397 2.18 2.37 24.44
C VAL A 397 3.26 1.76 25.33
N GLU A 398 4.39 2.45 25.52
CA GLU A 398 5.37 2.06 26.53
C GLU A 398 4.75 2.04 27.94
N ASP A 399 5.24 1.13 28.81
CA ASP A 399 4.86 1.16 30.22
C ASP A 399 5.54 2.36 30.87
N SER A 400 4.85 3.51 30.83
CA SER A 400 5.23 4.71 31.55
C SER A 400 5.03 4.48 33.03
N PHE A 401 5.95 3.71 33.62
CA PHE A 401 6.18 3.72 35.04
C PHE A 401 6.28 5.16 35.48
N SER A 402 5.33 5.55 36.32
CA SER A 402 5.38 6.78 37.08
C SER A 402 6.72 6.80 37.81
N SER A 403 7.67 7.56 37.25
CA SER A 403 8.86 8.02 37.92
C SER A 403 8.44 9.09 38.93
N GLY A 404 7.66 8.66 39.93
CA GLY A 404 7.67 9.32 41.22
C GLY A 404 9.14 9.50 41.64
N PRO A 405 9.53 10.67 42.16
CA PRO A 405 10.93 11.07 42.23
C PRO A 405 11.70 10.19 43.21
N ALA A 406 12.29 9.11 42.69
CA ALA A 406 13.33 8.36 43.35
C ALA A 406 14.53 9.30 43.51
N ILE A 407 14.75 9.74 44.75
CA ILE A 407 15.78 10.70 45.11
C ILE A 407 17.17 10.07 44.84
N ALA A 408 17.71 10.31 43.65
CA ALA A 408 19.08 9.93 43.29
C ALA A 408 20.07 10.92 43.93
N MET A 409 20.30 10.77 45.24
CA MET A 409 21.25 11.57 45.99
C MET A 409 22.69 11.04 45.77
N GLY A 410 23.58 11.90 45.27
CA GLY A 410 24.96 11.55 44.89
C GLY A 410 25.05 11.17 43.41
N THR A 411 25.68 11.98 42.57
CA THR A 411 27.16 12.03 42.47
C THR A 411 27.78 13.43 42.35
N ALA A 412 27.03 14.51 42.63
CA ALA A 412 27.56 15.88 42.54
C ALA A 412 28.66 16.23 43.58
N GLY A 413 28.78 15.47 44.69
CA GLY A 413 29.73 15.76 45.77
C GLY A 413 31.20 15.46 45.48
N SER A 414 31.50 14.65 44.45
CA SER A 414 32.86 14.12 44.24
C SER A 414 33.86 15.17 43.71
N LEU A 415 33.40 16.10 42.87
CA LEU A 415 34.27 17.11 42.24
C LEU A 415 34.71 18.22 43.20
N LEU A 416 33.83 18.65 44.12
CA LEU A 416 34.18 19.66 45.14
C LEU A 416 35.20 19.11 46.16
N GLY A 417 35.09 17.83 46.54
CA GLY A 417 36.06 17.18 47.44
C GLY A 417 37.49 17.14 46.87
N LEU A 418 37.62 16.88 45.57
CA LEU A 418 38.92 16.88 44.89
C LEU A 418 39.53 18.29 44.79
N ILE A 419 38.72 19.33 44.55
CA ILE A 419 39.20 20.72 44.51
C ILE A 419 39.67 21.19 45.91
N VAL A 420 38.93 20.87 46.98
CA VAL A 420 39.32 21.23 48.35
C VAL A 420 40.60 20.51 48.78
N THR A 421 40.72 19.21 48.51
CA THR A 421 41.94 18.44 48.84
C THR A 421 43.17 18.91 48.04
N ALA A 422 43.00 19.26 46.75
CA ALA A 422 44.05 19.90 45.95
C ALA A 422 44.45 21.29 46.49
N ALA A 423 43.50 22.10 46.96
CA ALA A 423 43.77 23.41 47.54
C ALA A 423 44.49 23.32 48.91
N VAL A 424 44.07 22.39 49.78
CA VAL A 424 44.68 22.16 51.10
C VAL A 424 46.10 21.62 50.95
N SER A 425 46.33 20.62 50.08
CA SER A 425 47.67 20.10 49.80
C SER A 425 48.60 21.17 49.21
N ARG A 426 48.15 22.02 48.29
CA ARG A 426 48.94 23.18 47.80
C ARG A 426 49.28 24.17 48.91
N ARG A 427 48.36 24.45 49.84
CA ARG A 427 48.60 25.36 50.97
C ARG A 427 49.57 24.78 52.01
N LEU A 428 49.49 23.49 52.29
CA LEU A 428 50.44 22.80 53.16
C LEU A 428 51.83 22.74 52.53
N TRP A 429 51.94 22.39 51.25
CA TRP A 429 53.23 22.33 50.55
C TRP A 429 53.94 23.71 50.48
N LYS A 430 53.19 24.81 50.37
CA LYS A 430 53.74 26.17 50.50
C LYS A 430 54.17 26.55 51.93
N ARG A 431 53.60 25.93 52.97
CA ARG A 431 53.98 26.18 54.38
C ARG A 431 55.20 25.38 54.84
N PHE A 432 55.54 24.27 54.19
CA PHE A 432 56.73 23.45 54.49
C PHE A 432 57.96 23.82 53.64
N ARG A 433 57.93 24.97 52.94
CA ARG A 433 59.00 25.40 52.03
C ARG A 433 59.37 26.89 52.18
N SER A 434 59.08 27.46 53.36
CA SER A 434 59.39 28.82 53.78
C SER A 434 59.89 28.83 55.22
#